data_AF-A0A936CBP8-F1
#
_entry.id   AF-A0A936CBP8-F1
#
_cell.length_a   1.000
_cell.length_b   1.000
_cell.length_c   1.000
_cell.angle_alpha   90.00
_cell.angle_beta   90.00
_cell.angle_gamma   90.00
#
_symmetry.space_group_name_H-M   'P 1'
#
loop_
_entity.id
_entity.type
_entity.pdbx_description
1 polymer ?
#
loop_
_entity_poly.entity_id
_entity_poly.type
_entity_poly.pdbx_seq_one_letter_code
_entity_poly.pdbx_strand_id
1 'polypeptide(L)'
;MNAKLLAVAAALAFAAPLAQAQDAAEVDAVVAAVKSANPNLRQLCQGGPDAIRKASTDAVMKLMGEGKIKGNPQQVGGAAGGKIGQECRG
;
A
#
# COMPACT_ATOMS: atom_id res chain seq x y z
N MET A 1 -45.43 -20.48 -25.59
CA MET A 1 -44.85 -20.49 -24.23
C MET A 1 -43.53 -21.27 -24.30
N ASN A 2 -42.33 -20.87 -23.90
CA ASN A 2 -41.76 -19.65 -23.34
C ASN A 2 -40.25 -19.72 -23.70
N ALA A 3 -39.81 -19.01 -24.73
CA ALA A 3 -38.40 -18.92 -25.14
C ALA A 3 -37.76 -17.67 -24.55
N LYS A 4 -37.71 -17.53 -23.21
CA LYS A 4 -37.12 -16.34 -22.55
C LYS A 4 -36.64 -16.68 -21.14
N LEU A 5 -35.59 -17.49 -20.99
CA LEU A 5 -35.02 -17.77 -19.66
C LEU A 5 -33.60 -18.32 -19.73
N LEU A 6 -32.71 -17.70 -20.51
CA LEU A 6 -31.30 -18.10 -20.59
C LEU A 6 -30.35 -16.92 -20.89
N ALA A 7 -30.68 -15.70 -20.42
CA ALA A 7 -29.88 -14.50 -20.69
C ALA A 7 -29.64 -13.63 -19.44
N VAL A 8 -29.55 -14.23 -18.25
CA VAL A 8 -29.23 -13.50 -17.01
C VAL A 8 -28.27 -14.33 -16.16
N ALA A 9 -27.03 -14.51 -16.61
CA ALA A 9 -26.03 -15.24 -15.80
C ALA A 9 -24.58 -14.72 -15.91
N ALA A 10 -24.29 -13.64 -16.66
CA ALA A 10 -22.90 -13.28 -16.94
C ALA A 10 -22.45 -11.88 -16.48
N ALA A 11 -23.26 -11.10 -15.76
CA ALA A 11 -22.94 -9.70 -15.44
C ALA A 11 -22.57 -9.41 -13.98
N LEU A 12 -22.44 -10.41 -13.10
CA LEU A 12 -22.15 -10.20 -11.67
C LEU A 12 -20.67 -10.40 -11.29
N ALA A 13 -19.77 -10.64 -12.23
CA ALA A 13 -18.38 -11.02 -11.93
C ALA A 13 -17.38 -9.85 -11.71
N PHE A 14 -17.81 -8.58 -11.70
CA PHE A 14 -16.87 -7.45 -11.64
C PHE A 14 -17.13 -6.43 -10.52
N ALA A 15 -17.90 -6.80 -9.50
CA ALA A 15 -18.00 -5.98 -8.29
C ALA A 15 -16.81 -6.26 -7.34
N ALA A 16 -15.71 -5.56 -7.62
CA ALA A 16 -14.63 -5.16 -6.70
C ALA A 16 -13.64 -6.21 -6.15
N PRO A 17 -12.37 -6.05 -6.56
CA PRO A 17 -11.24 -6.02 -5.64
C PRO A 17 -10.55 -4.64 -5.60
N LEU A 18 -11.19 -3.60 -6.14
CA LEU A 18 -10.55 -2.29 -6.37
C LEU A 18 -9.98 -1.64 -5.11
N ALA A 19 -10.60 -1.81 -3.94
CA ALA A 19 -10.09 -1.25 -2.68
C ALA A 19 -8.79 -1.93 -2.20
N GLN A 20 -8.71 -3.27 -2.22
CA GLN A 20 -7.51 -3.99 -1.78
C GLN A 20 -6.31 -3.79 -2.72
N ALA A 21 -6.57 -3.66 -4.03
CA ALA A 21 -5.51 -3.36 -4.99
C ALA A 21 -4.97 -1.93 -4.84
N GLN A 22 -5.83 -0.99 -4.44
CA GLN A 22 -5.44 0.42 -4.24
C GLN A 22 -4.54 0.58 -3.02
N ASP A 23 -4.93 0.00 -1.88
CA ASP A 23 -4.08 0.01 -0.68
C ASP A 23 -2.72 -0.68 -0.94
N ALA A 24 -2.69 -1.78 -1.69
CA ALA A 24 -1.43 -2.44 -2.04
C ALA A 24 -0.50 -1.54 -2.87
N ALA A 25 -1.04 -0.84 -3.88
CA ALA A 25 -0.29 0.10 -4.70
C ALA A 25 0.18 1.32 -3.90
N GLU A 26 -0.63 1.84 -2.97
CA GLU A 26 -0.27 2.93 -2.07
C GLU A 26 0.84 2.51 -1.10
N VAL A 27 0.76 1.29 -0.55
CA VAL A 27 1.80 0.72 0.30
C VAL A 27 3.12 0.60 -0.47
N ASP A 28 3.10 0.09 -1.70
CA ASP A 28 4.31 -0.04 -2.51
C ASP A 28 4.89 1.32 -2.91
N ALA A 29 4.04 2.32 -3.19
CA ALA A 29 4.48 3.69 -3.43
C ALA A 29 5.17 4.29 -2.19
N VAL A 30 4.64 4.04 -0.99
CA VAL A 30 5.27 4.47 0.27
C VAL A 30 6.59 3.74 0.48
N VAL A 31 6.66 2.42 0.27
CA VAL A 31 7.91 1.67 0.37
C VAL A 31 8.96 2.21 -0.61
N ALA A 32 8.58 2.45 -1.87
CA ALA A 32 9.47 3.04 -2.86
C ALA A 32 9.93 4.45 -2.45
N ALA A 33 9.04 5.29 -1.92
CA ALA A 33 9.38 6.61 -1.42
C ALA A 33 10.34 6.55 -0.23
N VAL A 34 10.14 5.62 0.72
CA VAL A 34 11.06 5.42 1.84
C VAL A 34 12.43 4.97 1.35
N LYS A 35 12.50 4.01 0.42
CA LYS A 35 13.77 3.55 -0.16
C LYS A 35 14.48 4.64 -0.95
N SER A 36 13.73 5.46 -1.68
CA SER A 36 14.27 6.61 -2.41
C SER A 36 14.81 7.68 -1.46
N ALA A 37 14.16 7.92 -0.33
CA ALA A 37 14.62 8.85 0.70
C ALA A 37 15.75 8.29 1.58
N ASN A 38 15.89 6.96 1.64
CA ASN A 38 16.88 6.24 2.44
C ASN A 38 17.70 5.30 1.54
N PRO A 39 18.63 5.84 0.73
CA PRO A 39 19.47 5.01 -0.15
C PRO A 39 20.33 4.01 0.64
N ASN A 40 20.62 4.30 1.92
CA ASN A 40 21.25 3.37 2.84
C ASN A 40 20.19 2.69 3.72
N LEU A 41 19.48 1.73 3.14
CA LEU A 41 18.47 0.91 3.83
C LEU A 41 19.05 0.22 5.09
N ARG A 42 20.33 -0.19 5.06
CA ARG A 42 21.00 -0.76 6.23
C ARG A 42 21.03 0.21 7.42
N GLN A 43 21.31 1.47 7.17
CA GLN A 43 21.32 2.50 8.22
C GLN A 43 19.91 2.74 8.77
N LEU A 44 18.90 2.72 7.90
CA LEU A 44 17.50 2.77 8.34
C LEU A 44 17.14 1.58 9.24
N CYS A 45 17.58 0.37 8.86
CA CYS A 45 17.36 -0.86 9.64
C CYS A 45 18.08 -0.84 11.00
N GLN A 46 19.29 -0.26 11.07
CA GLN A 46 20.04 -0.09 12.33
C GLN A 46 19.34 0.87 13.30
N GLY A 47 18.59 1.84 12.77
CA GLY A 47 17.75 2.72 13.58
C GLY A 47 16.54 2.04 14.23
N GLY A 48 16.27 0.77 13.89
CA GLY A 48 15.23 -0.02 14.51
C GLY A 48 13.80 0.36 14.07
N PRO A 49 12.78 -0.20 14.74
CA PRO A 49 11.38 -0.06 14.34
C PRO A 49 10.89 1.40 14.37
N ASP A 50 11.38 2.22 15.30
CA ASP A 50 11.01 3.64 15.38
C ASP A 50 11.53 4.45 14.19
N ALA A 51 12.76 4.20 13.74
CA ALA A 51 13.32 4.86 12.56
C ALA A 51 12.54 4.48 11.29
N ILE A 52 12.19 3.20 11.14
CA ILE A 52 11.37 2.71 10.03
C ILE A 52 9.99 3.34 10.07
N ARG A 53 9.33 3.35 11.24
CA ARG A 53 7.99 3.95 11.41
C ARG A 53 7.99 5.44 11.07
N LYS A 54 9.03 6.17 11.51
CA LYS A 54 9.20 7.57 11.18
C LYS A 54 9.39 7.78 9.68
N ALA A 55 10.30 7.05 9.05
CA ALA A 55 10.52 7.14 7.61
C ALA A 55 9.26 6.82 6.80
N SER A 56 8.50 5.78 7.18
CA SER A 56 7.23 5.44 6.56
C SER A 56 6.17 6.52 6.77
N THR A 57 6.11 7.12 7.96
CA THR A 57 5.17 8.21 8.26
C THR A 57 5.49 9.46 7.44
N ASP A 58 6.77 9.85 7.37
CA ASP A 58 7.21 10.99 6.57
C ASP A 58 6.91 10.78 5.07
N ALA A 59 7.13 9.57 4.55
CA ALA A 59 6.80 9.21 3.18
C ALA A 59 5.29 9.22 2.91
N VAL A 60 4.46 8.70 3.83
CA VAL A 60 2.99 8.75 3.73
C VAL A 60 2.49 10.18 3.73
N MET A 61 2.97 11.02 4.66
CA MET A 61 2.52 12.42 4.76
C MET A 61 2.87 13.20 3.50
N LYS A 62 4.05 12.94 2.92
CA LYS A 62 4.44 13.51 1.63
C LYS A 62 3.52 13.07 0.50
N LEU A 63 3.30 11.76 0.36
CA LEU A 63 2.44 11.20 -0.70
C LEU A 63 0.97 11.60 -0.54
N MET A 64 0.50 11.79 0.70
CA MET A 64 -0.82 12.33 1.00
C MET A 64 -0.93 13.79 0.54
N GLY A 65 0.10 14.62 0.82
CA GLY A 65 0.17 15.99 0.31
C GLY A 65 0.19 16.07 -1.22
N GLU A 66 0.72 15.04 -1.89
CA GLU A 66 0.69 14.88 -3.35
C GLU A 66 -0.63 14.28 -3.88
N GLY A 67 -1.60 13.95 -3.02
CA GLY A 67 -2.86 13.31 -3.41
C GLY A 67 -2.72 11.85 -3.89
N LYS A 68 -1.57 11.22 -3.62
CA LYS A 68 -1.24 9.84 -4.01
C LYS A 68 -1.69 8.79 -3.00
N ILE A 69 -2.02 9.20 -1.77
CA ILE A 69 -2.66 8.37 -0.76
C ILE A 69 -4.14 8.76 -0.71
N LYS A 70 -5.02 7.84 -1.10
CA LYS A 70 -6.48 7.97 -1.02
C LYS A 70 -7.04 7.15 0.14
N GLY A 71 -6.34 6.08 0.53
CA GLY A 71 -6.70 5.21 1.65
C GLY A 71 -6.36 5.79 3.02
N ASN A 72 -6.44 4.95 4.06
CA ASN A 72 -6.11 5.36 5.42
C ASN A 72 -4.57 5.44 5.59
N PRO A 73 -4.00 6.63 5.83
CA PRO A 73 -2.55 6.82 5.89
C PRO A 73 -1.87 6.03 7.01
N GLN A 74 -2.54 5.81 8.14
CA GLN A 74 -2.00 5.00 9.23
C GLN A 74 -1.94 3.52 8.85
N GLN A 75 -2.91 3.02 8.09
CA GLN A 75 -2.90 1.64 7.59
C GLN A 75 -1.81 1.47 6.51
N VAL A 76 -1.74 2.38 5.53
CA VAL A 76 -0.73 2.33 4.48
C VAL A 76 0.68 2.47 5.06
N GLY A 77 0.89 3.42 5.98
CA GLY A 77 2.18 3.62 6.65
C GLY A 77 2.58 2.45 7.53
N GLY A 78 1.64 1.86 8.26
CA GLY A 78 1.87 0.66 9.07
C GLY A 78 2.26 -0.55 8.22
N ALA A 79 1.55 -0.80 7.12
CA ALA A 79 1.85 -1.89 6.20
C ALA A 79 3.20 -1.69 5.48
N ALA A 80 3.50 -0.47 5.03
CA ALA A 80 4.77 -0.14 4.41
C ALA A 80 5.94 -0.30 5.40
N GLY A 81 5.79 0.20 6.63
CA GLY A 81 6.78 0.02 7.70
C GLY A 81 7.00 -1.45 8.05
N GLY A 82 5.93 -2.25 8.04
CA GLY A 82 5.99 -3.70 8.20
C GLY A 82 6.81 -4.38 7.09
N LYS A 83 6.58 -4.03 5.82
CA LYS A 83 7.36 -4.54 4.67
C LYS A 83 8.84 -4.18 4.81
N ILE A 84 9.16 -2.92 5.07
CA ILE A 84 10.56 -2.46 5.25
C ILE A 84 11.20 -3.19 6.43
N GLY A 85 10.49 -3.36 7.54
CA GLY A 85 10.98 -4.10 8.71
C GLY A 85 11.15 -5.60 8.49
N GLN A 86 10.46 -6.20 7.52
CA GLN A 86 10.74 -7.56 7.06
C GLN A 86 12.02 -7.59 6.23
N GLU A 87 12.19 -6.66 5.28
CA GLU A 87 13.42 -6.54 4.49
C GLU A 87 14.66 -6.29 5.35
N CYS A 88 14.50 -5.58 6.47
CA CYS A 88 15.57 -5.38 7.46
C CYS A 88 15.97 -6.64 8.22
N ARG A 89 15.11 -7.66 8.29
CA ARG A 89 15.35 -8.92 9.02
C ARG A 89 15.97 -10.03 8.16
N GLY A 90 15.94 -9.88 6.84
CA GLY A 90 16.43 -10.88 5.89
C GLY A 90 15.35 -11.88 5.51
#